data_AF-A0A969HIT4-F1
#
_entry.id   AF-A0A969HIT4-F1
#
_cell.length_a   1.000
_cell.length_b   1.000
_cell.length_c   1.000
_cell.angle_alpha   90.00
_cell.angle_beta   90.00
_cell.angle_gamma   90.00
#
_symmetry.space_group_name_H-M   'P 1'
#
loop_
_entity.id
_entity.type
_entity.pdbx_description
1 polymer ?
#
loop_
_entity_poly.entity_id
_entity_poly.type
_entity_poly.pdbx_seq_one_letter_code
_entity_poly.pdbx_strand_id
1 'polypeptide(L)'
;MTQIWAYEAGSPVHTPPAYSASRSRVVVVSQDLYVHAIDNASGARAWRVKPTILNPGEPGQNSDLAEVKKGWPVIADTHGLVLVKLRLDWQTLWQPNPWPSSNTAMRSTLSSQPDLQALLVLRLDDGSIPFIANVGHGGYGDGGYMPMGPQPVVKRFDNGQEVAYVVMRGSPCLQTPCDGRWDSHLGEMLLDDSTVSGYSAGYVRFIRNSFFPTDEQAYISMAGDYIFGGHWEAGIAHQITDRSASRGSGTNPIQTTNLPHIATSQDEDTCGRGFQTSHYCATSLKNTRVWPGGFYIYWQKGAVYDQYWSEYAGWVVSNNTIYFVGTEGSVVALEHGNPTAQLAAPTITTVADIQTEPELTSESVMAHIPYTQAREYAGQEAVVSGTIRYVFNNGVAVLLGFENPHQGALKVRILKQDWANFTAPPETVYQVGQQIRVTGRIEWYQGDPVIYAQSPTALELIQPH
;
A
#
# COMPACT_ATOMS: atom_id res chain seq x y z
N MET A 1 10.33 -27.33 -23.90
CA MET A 1 11.28 -27.06 -22.78
C MET A 1 11.41 -28.34 -21.97
N THR A 2 12.62 -28.74 -21.62
CA THR A 2 12.89 -29.91 -20.75
C THR A 2 13.10 -29.44 -19.33
N GLN A 3 12.50 -30.10 -18.33
CA GLN A 3 12.72 -29.77 -16.92
C GLN A 3 14.20 -29.96 -16.55
N ILE A 4 14.83 -28.93 -15.98
CA ILE A 4 16.24 -28.97 -15.55
C ILE A 4 16.35 -29.56 -14.14
N TRP A 5 15.49 -29.11 -13.22
CA TRP A 5 15.30 -29.67 -11.89
C TRP A 5 13.92 -29.28 -11.35
N ALA A 6 13.50 -29.88 -10.24
CA ALA A 6 12.32 -29.51 -9.49
C ALA A 6 12.66 -29.48 -7.99
N TYR A 7 11.93 -28.68 -7.23
CA TYR A 7 12.13 -28.51 -5.80
C TYR A 7 10.82 -28.70 -5.03
N GLU A 8 10.81 -29.65 -4.09
CA GLU A 8 9.67 -29.92 -3.22
C GLU A 8 9.81 -29.12 -1.92
N ALA A 9 9.08 -28.00 -1.82
CA ALA A 9 9.10 -27.14 -0.63
C ALA A 9 8.36 -27.74 0.58
N GLY A 10 7.52 -28.75 0.37
CA GLY A 10 6.68 -29.37 1.41
C GLY A 10 5.46 -28.54 1.82
N SER A 11 5.27 -27.36 1.21
CA SER A 11 4.14 -26.45 1.40
C SER A 11 4.02 -25.57 0.15
N PRO A 12 2.82 -25.06 -0.22
CA PRO A 12 2.66 -24.19 -1.38
C PRO A 12 3.63 -23.01 -1.36
N VAL A 13 4.32 -22.77 -2.48
CA VAL A 13 5.20 -21.61 -2.63
C VAL A 13 4.32 -20.37 -2.87
N HIS A 14 4.46 -19.36 -2.01
CA HIS A 14 3.61 -18.16 -2.02
C HIS A 14 4.27 -16.95 -2.67
N THR A 15 5.60 -16.93 -2.78
CA THR A 15 6.34 -15.84 -3.40
C THR A 15 6.87 -16.25 -4.78
N PRO A 16 7.04 -15.31 -5.73
CA PRO A 16 7.88 -15.57 -6.88
C PRO A 16 9.33 -15.84 -6.41
N PRO A 17 10.14 -16.54 -7.23
CA PRO A 17 11.54 -16.78 -6.93
C PRO A 17 12.39 -15.52 -7.07
N ALA A 18 13.31 -15.32 -6.14
CA ALA A 18 14.39 -14.34 -6.25
C ALA A 18 15.72 -15.06 -6.48
N TYR A 19 16.66 -14.44 -7.18
CA TYR A 19 17.93 -15.07 -7.53
C TYR A 19 19.13 -14.26 -7.04
N SER A 20 20.04 -14.93 -6.32
CA SER A 20 21.38 -14.41 -6.01
C SER A 20 22.38 -14.95 -7.03
N ALA A 21 22.99 -14.04 -7.78
CA ALA A 21 24.02 -14.38 -8.75
C ALA A 21 25.32 -14.81 -8.05
N SER A 22 25.72 -14.08 -7.00
CA SER A 22 26.98 -14.33 -6.30
C SER A 22 27.03 -15.68 -5.57
N ARG A 23 25.90 -16.18 -5.05
CA ARG A 23 25.83 -17.49 -4.36
C ARG A 23 25.23 -18.60 -5.25
N SER A 24 24.75 -18.25 -6.45
CA SER A 24 23.97 -19.13 -7.32
C SER A 24 22.83 -19.82 -6.56
N ARG A 25 21.98 -19.00 -5.94
CA ARG A 25 20.85 -19.46 -5.12
C ARG A 25 19.55 -18.88 -5.63
N VAL A 26 18.54 -19.74 -5.73
CA VAL A 26 17.14 -19.33 -5.87
C VAL A 26 16.52 -19.30 -4.48
N VAL A 27 15.85 -18.21 -4.11
CA VAL A 27 15.16 -18.05 -2.84
C VAL A 27 13.66 -17.93 -3.07
N VAL A 28 12.88 -18.71 -2.30
CA VAL A 28 11.42 -18.68 -2.29
C VAL A 28 10.92 -18.76 -0.84
N VAL A 29 9.68 -18.33 -0.60
CA VAL A 29 9.02 -18.48 0.70
C VAL A 29 7.70 -19.22 0.52
N SER A 30 7.49 -20.24 1.34
CA SER A 30 6.29 -21.08 1.34
C SER A 30 5.22 -20.59 2.31
N GLN A 31 4.00 -21.07 2.12
CA GLN A 31 2.82 -20.73 2.90
C GLN A 31 3.02 -20.94 4.41
N ASP A 32 3.82 -21.94 4.79
CA ASP A 32 4.15 -22.25 6.18
C ASP A 32 5.25 -21.34 6.78
N LEU A 33 5.55 -20.22 6.11
CA LEU A 33 6.50 -19.18 6.48
C LEU A 33 7.97 -19.62 6.48
N TYR A 34 8.29 -20.75 5.84
CA TYR A 34 9.68 -21.15 5.65
C TYR A 34 10.29 -20.43 4.45
N VAL A 35 11.51 -19.92 4.65
CA VAL A 35 12.36 -19.41 3.58
C VAL A 35 13.27 -20.54 3.12
N HIS A 36 13.34 -20.74 1.82
CA HIS A 36 14.11 -21.80 1.19
C HIS A 36 15.18 -21.17 0.30
N ALA A 37 16.44 -21.58 0.47
CA ALA A 37 17.44 -21.41 -0.58
C ALA A 37 17.65 -22.74 -1.31
N ILE A 38 17.66 -22.63 -2.62
CA ILE A 38 17.75 -23.74 -3.56
C ILE A 38 19.00 -23.51 -4.38
N ASP A 39 19.85 -24.53 -4.48
CA ASP A 39 21.00 -24.51 -5.37
C ASP A 39 20.52 -24.46 -6.83
N ASN A 40 20.90 -23.41 -7.55
CA ASN A 40 20.39 -23.19 -8.91
C ASN A 40 20.87 -24.23 -9.93
N ALA A 41 22.00 -24.89 -9.69
CA ALA A 41 22.55 -25.88 -10.62
C ALA A 41 21.81 -27.22 -10.53
N SER A 42 21.40 -27.61 -9.32
CA SER A 42 20.88 -28.96 -9.04
C SER A 42 19.41 -28.99 -8.59
N GLY A 43 18.84 -27.86 -8.17
CA GLY A 43 17.55 -27.82 -7.50
C GLY A 43 17.57 -28.38 -6.07
N ALA A 44 18.75 -28.71 -5.54
CA ALA A 44 18.88 -29.23 -4.18
C ALA A 44 18.63 -28.14 -3.13
N ARG A 45 18.08 -28.54 -1.97
CA ARG A 45 17.94 -27.64 -0.82
C ARG A 45 19.32 -27.25 -0.30
N ALA A 46 19.67 -25.97 -0.38
CA ALA A 46 20.85 -25.43 0.32
C ALA A 46 20.53 -25.28 1.82
N TRP A 47 19.41 -24.62 2.14
CA TRP A 47 18.89 -24.52 3.51
C TRP A 47 17.39 -24.21 3.50
N ARG A 48 16.75 -24.41 4.66
CA ARG A 48 15.34 -24.09 4.90
C ARG A 48 15.17 -23.69 6.36
N VAL A 49 14.60 -22.51 6.60
CA VAL A 49 14.45 -21.94 7.95
C VAL A 49 13.10 -21.24 8.09
N LYS A 50 12.50 -21.30 9.29
CA LYS A 50 11.34 -20.47 9.64
C LYS A 50 11.84 -19.29 10.48
N PRO A 51 11.99 -18.09 9.89
CA PRO A 51 12.64 -16.96 10.55
C PRO A 51 11.75 -16.19 11.54
N THR A 52 10.51 -16.64 11.77
CA THR A 52 9.55 -15.96 12.65
C THR A 52 8.90 -16.94 13.62
N ILE A 53 8.49 -16.42 14.77
CA ILE A 53 7.71 -17.16 15.77
C ILE A 53 6.23 -17.29 15.38
N LEU A 54 5.76 -16.48 14.42
CA LEU A 54 4.35 -16.40 14.03
C LEU A 54 3.87 -17.66 13.32
N ASN A 55 2.56 -17.87 13.37
CA ASN A 55 1.89 -18.98 12.74
C ASN A 55 1.50 -18.63 11.29
N PRO A 56 1.56 -19.57 10.33
CA PRO A 56 1.15 -19.28 8.96
C PRO A 56 -0.38 -19.11 8.88
N GLY A 57 -0.84 -18.04 8.23
CA GLY A 57 -2.26 -17.81 8.01
C GLY A 57 -2.60 -16.39 7.59
N GLU A 58 -3.89 -16.14 7.32
CA GLU A 58 -4.39 -14.80 7.05
C GLU A 58 -4.42 -14.02 8.39
N PRO A 59 -3.66 -12.91 8.52
CA PRO A 59 -3.46 -12.27 9.82
C PRO A 59 -4.65 -11.43 10.31
N GLY A 60 -5.53 -11.01 9.41
CA GLY A 60 -6.73 -10.24 9.73
C GLY A 60 -6.47 -9.04 10.64
N GLN A 61 -7.36 -8.87 11.61
CA GLN A 61 -7.37 -7.71 12.47
C GLN A 61 -6.42 -7.83 13.67
N ASN A 62 -6.40 -8.97 14.34
CA ASN A 62 -5.66 -9.21 15.58
C ASN A 62 -5.42 -10.72 15.75
N SER A 63 -4.22 -11.18 15.43
CA SER A 63 -3.85 -12.59 15.55
C SER A 63 -2.34 -12.76 15.66
N ASP A 64 -1.89 -13.98 15.97
CA ASP A 64 -0.49 -14.39 15.91
C ASP A 64 -0.12 -15.01 14.54
N LEU A 65 -0.95 -14.75 13.52
CA LEU A 65 -0.74 -15.25 12.18
C LEU A 65 0.08 -14.26 11.34
N ALA A 66 0.76 -14.78 10.33
CA ALA A 66 1.41 -13.99 9.29
C ALA A 66 1.32 -14.71 7.95
N GLU A 67 1.43 -13.93 6.87
CA GLU A 67 1.56 -14.46 5.53
C GLU A 67 2.67 -13.77 4.73
N VAL A 68 3.14 -14.47 3.70
CA VAL A 68 4.13 -14.01 2.72
C VAL A 68 3.52 -13.82 1.33
N LYS A 69 2.21 -14.02 1.22
CA LYS A 69 1.46 -13.87 -0.03
C LYS A 69 1.56 -12.42 -0.53
N LYS A 70 1.62 -12.23 -1.84
CA LYS A 70 1.78 -10.93 -2.51
C LYS A 70 3.12 -10.20 -2.22
N GLY A 71 4.07 -10.84 -1.53
CA GLY A 71 5.44 -10.36 -1.37
C GLY A 71 6.44 -11.13 -2.24
N TRP A 72 7.70 -10.72 -2.20
CA TRP A 72 8.82 -11.45 -2.80
C TRP A 72 10.10 -11.28 -1.97
N PRO A 73 11.03 -12.26 -1.98
CA PRO A 73 12.34 -12.08 -1.38
C PRO A 73 13.13 -11.02 -2.13
N VAL A 74 13.84 -10.16 -1.40
CA VAL A 74 14.70 -9.11 -1.99
C VAL A 74 16.16 -9.45 -1.71
N ILE A 75 16.96 -9.55 -2.77
CA ILE A 75 18.36 -9.97 -2.68
C ILE A 75 19.26 -8.74 -2.54
N ALA A 76 20.06 -8.72 -1.47
CA ALA A 76 21.18 -7.80 -1.28
C ALA A 76 22.48 -8.60 -1.48
N ASP A 77 22.87 -8.72 -2.75
CA ASP A 77 23.88 -9.69 -3.18
C ASP A 77 25.28 -9.33 -2.67
N THR A 78 25.58 -8.03 -2.53
CA THR A 78 26.88 -7.56 -2.04
C THR A 78 27.10 -8.01 -0.59
N HIS A 79 26.08 -7.89 0.25
CA HIS A 79 26.15 -8.32 1.65
C HIS A 79 25.84 -9.81 1.86
N GLY A 80 25.44 -10.53 0.82
CA GLY A 80 25.05 -11.94 0.96
C GLY A 80 23.76 -12.10 1.77
N LEU A 81 22.80 -11.19 1.60
CA LEU A 81 21.56 -11.16 2.37
C LEU A 81 20.34 -11.36 1.50
N VAL A 82 19.28 -11.91 2.10
CA VAL A 82 17.92 -11.86 1.58
C VAL A 82 16.99 -11.23 2.60
N LEU A 83 16.16 -10.31 2.14
CA LEU A 83 15.16 -9.62 2.94
C LEU A 83 13.77 -10.20 2.60
N VAL A 84 12.99 -10.52 3.62
CA VAL A 84 11.65 -11.11 3.47
C VAL A 84 10.66 -10.29 4.30
N LYS A 85 9.68 -9.69 3.62
CA LYS A 85 8.59 -8.96 4.28
C LYS A 85 7.50 -9.95 4.70
N LEU A 86 7.00 -9.78 5.92
CA LEU A 86 5.79 -10.42 6.43
C LEU A 86 4.62 -9.44 6.37
N ARG A 87 3.45 -9.95 6.00
CA ARG A 87 2.18 -9.31 6.29
C ARG A 87 1.76 -9.73 7.70
N LEU A 88 1.52 -8.75 8.55
CA LEU A 88 1.09 -8.91 9.93
C LEU A 88 -0.35 -8.41 10.07
N ASP A 89 -0.91 -8.53 11.27
CA ASP A 89 -2.28 -8.13 11.55
C ASP A 89 -2.40 -6.60 11.65
N TRP A 90 -3.64 -6.11 11.53
CA TRP A 90 -3.93 -4.68 11.64
C TRP A 90 -3.49 -4.07 12.99
N GLN A 91 -3.64 -4.77 14.13
CA GLN A 91 -3.26 -4.19 15.43
C GLN A 91 -1.76 -3.95 15.58
N THR A 92 -0.92 -4.64 14.80
CA THR A 92 0.53 -4.39 14.79
C THR A 92 0.85 -2.93 14.42
N LEU A 93 0.04 -2.27 13.57
CA LEU A 93 0.26 -0.85 13.21
C LEU A 93 0.15 0.09 14.43
N TRP A 94 -0.54 -0.33 15.49
CA TRP A 94 -0.72 0.46 16.72
C TRP A 94 0.34 0.15 17.78
N GLN A 95 1.38 -0.63 17.48
CA GLN A 95 2.33 -1.10 18.47
C GLN A 95 3.79 -0.89 18.04
N PRO A 96 4.57 -0.05 18.77
CA PRO A 96 4.11 0.99 19.70
C PRO A 96 3.43 2.15 18.97
N ASN A 97 2.77 3.02 19.73
CA ASN A 97 1.98 4.13 19.22
C ASN A 97 2.37 5.46 19.92
N PRO A 98 3.12 6.35 19.25
CA PRO A 98 3.74 6.19 17.93
C PRO A 98 4.98 5.27 17.96
N TRP A 99 5.53 4.97 16.79
CA TRP A 99 6.79 4.23 16.63
C TRP A 99 7.97 4.99 17.25
N PRO A 100 9.00 4.32 17.81
CA PRO A 100 10.08 5.00 18.53
C PRO A 100 10.89 5.92 17.63
N SER A 101 11.56 6.91 18.22
CA SER A 101 12.32 7.95 17.49
C SER A 101 13.80 7.63 17.24
N SER A 102 14.32 6.54 17.81
CA SER A 102 15.75 6.19 17.71
C SER A 102 15.95 4.72 17.34
N ASN A 103 17.02 4.44 16.61
CA ASN A 103 17.37 3.08 16.21
C ASN A 103 17.55 2.12 17.38
N THR A 104 18.15 2.58 18.48
CA THR A 104 18.32 1.77 19.69
C THR A 104 16.96 1.39 20.30
N ALA A 105 16.02 2.35 20.37
CA ALA A 105 14.69 2.07 20.89
C ALA A 105 13.90 1.15 19.95
N MET A 106 13.93 1.40 18.64
CA MET A 106 13.30 0.52 17.64
C MET A 106 13.84 -0.92 17.75
N ARG A 107 15.16 -1.08 17.84
CA ARG A 107 15.82 -2.39 17.99
C ARG A 107 15.43 -3.07 19.30
N SER A 108 15.36 -2.32 20.39
CA SER A 108 14.94 -2.82 21.71
C SER A 108 13.51 -3.36 21.64
N THR A 109 12.59 -2.58 21.07
CA THR A 109 11.18 -2.98 20.87
C THR A 109 11.05 -4.26 20.06
N LEU A 110 11.75 -4.37 18.92
CA LEU A 110 11.67 -5.55 18.04
C LEU A 110 12.40 -6.77 18.62
N SER A 111 13.40 -6.56 19.47
CA SER A 111 14.05 -7.63 20.22
C SER A 111 13.15 -8.19 21.31
N SER A 112 12.40 -7.33 22.01
CA SER A 112 11.51 -7.75 23.10
C SER A 112 10.16 -8.28 22.61
N GLN A 113 9.73 -7.88 21.41
CA GLN A 113 8.47 -8.28 20.77
C GLN A 113 8.76 -8.74 19.33
N PRO A 114 9.27 -9.97 19.15
CA PRO A 114 9.65 -10.50 17.84
C PRO A 114 8.46 -10.70 16.88
N ASP A 115 7.24 -10.76 17.41
CA ASP A 115 5.98 -10.74 16.65
C ASP A 115 5.77 -9.44 15.86
N LEU A 116 6.37 -8.33 16.28
CA LEU A 116 6.30 -7.04 15.56
C LEU A 116 7.29 -6.94 14.38
N GLN A 117 8.17 -7.94 14.17
CA GLN A 117 9.16 -7.92 13.10
C GLN A 117 8.51 -8.15 11.73
N ALA A 118 8.21 -7.07 11.02
CA ALA A 118 7.58 -7.11 9.71
C ALA A 118 8.57 -7.34 8.55
N LEU A 119 9.86 -7.08 8.76
CA LEU A 119 10.92 -7.30 7.76
C LEU A 119 12.01 -8.15 8.37
N LEU A 120 12.27 -9.30 7.75
CA LEU A 120 13.25 -10.27 8.19
C LEU A 120 14.48 -10.21 7.29
N VAL A 121 15.65 -10.45 7.87
CA VAL A 121 16.92 -10.50 7.15
C VAL A 121 17.58 -11.84 7.42
N LEU A 122 17.99 -12.53 6.36
CA LEU A 122 18.65 -13.82 6.45
C LEU A 122 19.93 -13.82 5.62
N ARG A 123 20.95 -14.55 6.06
CA ARG A 123 22.14 -14.81 5.25
C ARG A 123 21.80 -15.77 4.12
N LEU A 124 22.28 -15.46 2.91
CA LEU A 124 22.14 -16.34 1.75
C LEU A 124 22.92 -17.65 1.89
N ASP A 125 23.94 -17.68 2.73
CA ASP A 125 24.82 -18.83 2.89
C ASP A 125 24.17 -19.95 3.72
N ASP A 126 23.43 -19.62 4.78
CA ASP A 126 22.90 -20.61 5.74
C ASP A 126 21.48 -20.33 6.27
N GLY A 127 20.86 -19.19 5.91
CA GLY A 127 19.56 -18.79 6.41
C GLY A 127 19.56 -18.24 7.85
N SER A 128 20.73 -18.05 8.48
CA SER A 128 20.80 -17.43 9.82
C SER A 128 20.39 -15.95 9.76
N ILE A 129 19.80 -15.44 10.85
CA ILE A 129 19.40 -14.03 10.98
C ILE A 129 20.61 -13.23 11.51
N PRO A 130 21.23 -12.34 10.70
CA PRO A 130 22.43 -11.63 11.11
C PRO A 130 22.12 -10.42 12.00
N PHE A 131 20.92 -9.83 11.86
CA PHE A 131 20.45 -8.68 12.63
C PHE A 131 18.93 -8.50 12.44
N ILE A 132 18.31 -7.66 13.28
CA ILE A 132 16.91 -7.28 13.18
C ILE A 132 16.78 -6.03 12.30
N ALA A 133 15.86 -6.01 11.34
CA ALA A 133 15.57 -4.79 10.58
C ALA A 133 14.72 -3.84 11.42
N ASN A 134 15.14 -2.59 11.60
CA ASN A 134 14.38 -1.57 12.34
C ASN A 134 13.23 -0.99 11.50
N VAL A 135 12.39 -1.86 10.93
CA VAL A 135 11.29 -1.52 10.02
C VAL A 135 9.98 -2.02 10.61
N GLY A 136 9.11 -1.10 10.99
CA GLY A 136 7.77 -1.42 11.52
C GLY A 136 6.80 -1.93 10.45
N HIS A 137 5.70 -2.51 10.91
CA HIS A 137 4.62 -2.97 10.02
C HIS A 137 3.78 -1.79 9.52
N GLY A 138 3.35 -1.87 8.26
CA GLY A 138 2.49 -0.92 7.59
C GLY A 138 2.22 -1.41 6.17
N GLY A 139 1.27 -0.76 5.51
CA GLY A 139 0.73 -1.16 4.20
C GLY A 139 -0.38 -0.20 3.78
N TYR A 140 -1.25 -0.60 2.86
CA TYR A 140 -2.45 0.16 2.45
C TYR A 140 -3.70 -0.50 3.08
N GLY A 141 -3.91 -0.30 4.36
CA GLY A 141 -4.98 -0.95 5.10
C GLY A 141 -6.28 -0.16 5.10
N ASP A 142 -7.39 -0.88 5.18
CA ASP A 142 -8.69 -0.32 5.55
C ASP A 142 -9.41 -1.30 6.48
N GLY A 143 -10.17 -0.76 7.41
CA GLY A 143 -11.23 -1.54 8.03
C GLY A 143 -10.77 -2.78 8.82
N GLY A 144 -9.57 -2.83 9.39
CA GLY A 144 -9.09 -4.03 10.12
C GLY A 144 -8.35 -5.03 9.24
N TYR A 145 -8.11 -4.69 7.97
CA TYR A 145 -7.24 -5.40 7.04
C TYR A 145 -5.99 -4.56 6.78
N MET A 146 -4.80 -5.13 6.98
CA MET A 146 -3.53 -4.53 6.57
C MET A 146 -2.84 -5.43 5.53
N PRO A 147 -2.69 -5.01 4.27
CA PRO A 147 -1.97 -5.78 3.26
C PRO A 147 -0.46 -5.77 3.50
N MET A 148 0.27 -6.60 2.75
CA MET A 148 1.72 -6.82 2.88
C MET A 148 2.55 -5.53 2.94
N GLY A 149 2.11 -4.50 2.21
CA GLY A 149 2.83 -3.25 2.08
C GLY A 149 4.10 -3.36 1.24
N PRO A 150 4.97 -2.35 1.29
CA PRO A 150 6.09 -2.18 0.39
C PRO A 150 7.27 -3.12 0.69
N GLN A 151 7.82 -3.68 -0.37
CA GLN A 151 9.07 -4.45 -0.34
C GLN A 151 10.26 -3.48 -0.38
N PRO A 152 11.40 -3.82 0.25
CA PRO A 152 12.61 -3.01 0.15
C PRO A 152 13.14 -2.93 -1.29
N VAL A 153 13.86 -1.85 -1.58
CA VAL A 153 14.65 -1.70 -2.82
C VAL A 153 16.12 -1.64 -2.46
N VAL A 154 16.90 -2.59 -2.96
CA VAL A 154 18.35 -2.60 -2.72
C VAL A 154 19.06 -1.69 -3.73
N LYS A 155 19.87 -0.77 -3.20
CA LYS A 155 20.72 0.12 -3.99
C LYS A 155 22.17 -0.20 -3.75
N ARG A 156 22.88 -0.52 -4.82
CA ARG A 156 24.33 -0.55 -4.87
C ARG A 156 24.87 0.79 -5.38
N PHE A 157 25.90 1.28 -4.70
CA PHE A 157 26.64 2.48 -5.06
C PHE A 157 27.95 2.11 -5.78
N ASP A 158 28.50 3.07 -6.54
CA ASP A 158 29.73 2.87 -7.32
C ASP A 158 30.95 2.57 -6.44
N ASN A 159 30.93 3.03 -5.18
CA ASN A 159 31.95 2.74 -4.18
C ASN A 159 31.83 1.32 -3.57
N GLY A 160 30.90 0.50 -4.04
CA GLY A 160 30.65 -0.86 -3.55
C GLY A 160 29.76 -0.95 -2.31
N GLN A 161 29.35 0.17 -1.72
CA GLN A 161 28.37 0.17 -0.64
C GLN A 161 27.00 -0.29 -1.16
N GLU A 162 26.20 -0.86 -0.28
CA GLU A 162 24.85 -1.32 -0.60
C GLU A 162 23.92 -1.06 0.59
N VAL A 163 22.75 -0.49 0.31
CA VAL A 163 21.70 -0.21 1.31
C VAL A 163 20.36 -0.72 0.81
N ALA A 164 19.38 -0.82 1.72
CA ALA A 164 17.99 -1.05 1.35
C ALA A 164 17.15 0.20 1.62
N TYR A 165 16.58 0.79 0.58
CA TYR A 165 15.49 1.75 0.76
C TYR A 165 14.24 1.01 1.20
N VAL A 166 13.52 1.59 2.16
CA VAL A 166 12.35 1.00 2.81
C VAL A 166 11.32 2.09 3.05
N VAL A 167 10.06 1.69 3.23
CA VAL A 167 9.14 2.50 4.01
C VAL A 167 9.28 2.05 5.45
N MET A 168 9.61 2.99 6.33
CA MET A 168 9.82 2.76 7.75
C MET A 168 8.78 3.50 8.57
N ARG A 169 8.58 3.03 9.80
CA ARG A 169 7.91 3.82 10.85
C ARG A 169 8.94 4.51 11.74
N GLY A 170 8.61 5.66 12.30
CA GLY A 170 9.48 6.41 13.18
C GLY A 170 8.91 7.74 13.65
N SER A 171 9.35 8.18 14.82
CA SER A 171 9.10 9.55 15.31
C SER A 171 10.32 10.46 15.07
N PRO A 172 10.13 11.77 14.85
CA PRO A 172 8.87 12.52 14.90
C PRO A 172 8.00 12.29 13.66
N CYS A 173 6.68 12.22 13.88
CA CYS A 173 5.70 12.19 12.80
C CYS A 173 5.80 13.42 11.89
N LEU A 174 5.51 13.26 10.60
CA LEU A 174 5.49 14.38 9.65
C LEU A 174 4.22 15.26 9.75
N GLN A 175 3.15 14.73 10.33
CA GLN A 175 1.85 15.38 10.48
C GLN A 175 1.22 15.11 11.85
N THR A 176 0.08 15.76 12.13
CA THR A 176 -0.65 15.66 13.39
C THR A 176 -2.05 15.04 13.20
N PRO A 177 -2.56 14.24 14.16
CA PRO A 177 -1.93 13.84 15.42
C PRO A 177 -0.69 12.95 15.20
N CYS A 178 0.16 12.77 16.22
CA CYS A 178 1.30 11.86 16.11
C CYS A 178 0.96 10.54 16.81
N ASP A 179 0.42 9.60 16.03
CA ASP A 179 0.08 8.24 16.43
C ASP A 179 0.61 7.23 15.38
N GLY A 180 0.30 5.94 15.55
CA GLY A 180 0.76 4.85 14.68
C GLY A 180 0.41 4.98 13.20
N ARG A 181 -0.61 5.79 12.84
CA ARG A 181 -0.91 6.12 11.44
C ARG A 181 -0.01 7.21 10.88
N TRP A 182 0.55 8.09 11.70
CA TRP A 182 1.22 9.31 11.24
C TRP A 182 2.75 9.24 11.28
N ASP A 183 3.29 8.08 11.64
CA ASP A 183 4.72 7.85 11.84
C ASP A 183 5.42 7.18 10.65
N SER A 184 4.83 7.18 9.45
CA SER A 184 5.47 6.63 8.24
C SER A 184 6.40 7.60 7.54
N HIS A 185 7.53 7.05 7.06
CA HIS A 185 8.57 7.77 6.36
C HIS A 185 9.16 6.93 5.23
N LEU A 186 9.69 7.60 4.19
CA LEU A 186 10.73 6.97 3.38
C LEU A 186 12.00 6.84 4.23
N GLY A 187 12.67 5.69 4.13
CA GLY A 187 13.83 5.36 4.95
C GLY A 187 14.92 4.66 4.15
N GLU A 188 16.14 4.75 4.69
CA GLU A 188 17.30 4.00 4.23
C GLU A 188 17.77 3.09 5.36
N MET A 189 17.70 1.77 5.15
CA MET A 189 18.22 0.76 6.06
C MET A 189 19.66 0.38 5.70
N LEU A 190 20.54 0.42 6.70
CA LEU A 190 21.93 -0.02 6.58
C LEU A 190 22.00 -1.54 6.63
N LEU A 191 22.82 -2.14 5.77
CA LEU A 191 22.98 -3.60 5.67
C LEU A 191 24.24 -4.10 6.39
N ASP A 192 25.09 -3.19 6.85
CA ASP A 192 26.30 -3.44 7.63
C ASP A 192 26.52 -2.32 8.67
N ASP A 193 27.67 -2.35 9.36
CA ASP A 193 28.13 -1.33 10.30
C ASP A 193 29.21 -0.39 9.71
N SER A 194 29.53 -0.54 8.42
CA SER A 194 30.62 0.18 7.74
C SER A 194 30.12 1.28 6.79
N THR A 195 28.88 1.18 6.32
CA THR A 195 28.30 2.11 5.33
C THR A 195 28.19 3.54 5.86
N VAL A 196 27.78 3.69 7.12
CA VAL A 196 27.71 4.99 7.81
C VAL A 196 28.23 4.82 9.23
N SER A 197 29.31 5.54 9.57
CA SER A 197 29.91 5.49 10.90
C SER A 197 28.88 5.77 12.01
N GLY A 198 28.86 4.90 13.03
CA GLY A 198 27.94 5.02 14.17
C GLY A 198 26.57 4.36 13.96
N TYR A 199 26.32 3.77 12.79
CA TYR A 199 25.14 2.95 12.54
C TYR A 199 25.51 1.47 12.57
N SER A 200 24.59 0.64 13.06
CA SER A 200 24.71 -0.81 13.01
C SER A 200 23.81 -1.39 11.91
N ALA A 201 24.13 -2.59 11.44
CA ALA A 201 23.31 -3.29 10.46
C ALA A 201 21.85 -3.42 10.94
N GLY A 202 20.91 -3.12 10.05
CA GLY A 202 19.47 -3.06 10.30
C GLY A 202 18.98 -1.74 10.90
N TYR A 203 19.86 -0.78 11.20
CA TYR A 203 19.42 0.57 11.55
C TYR A 203 18.88 1.29 10.31
N VAL A 204 17.99 2.26 10.55
CA VAL A 204 17.33 3.05 9.52
C VAL A 204 17.68 4.54 9.65
N ARG A 205 17.70 5.22 8.52
CA ARG A 205 17.92 6.67 8.36
C ARG A 205 16.69 7.28 7.72
N PHE A 206 16.18 8.36 8.31
CA PHE A 206 15.02 9.08 7.81
C PHE A 206 15.34 9.82 6.51
N ILE A 207 14.44 9.76 5.53
CA ILE A 207 14.49 10.53 4.29
C ILE A 207 13.36 11.56 4.32
N ARG A 208 13.63 12.78 3.86
CA ARG A 208 12.59 13.80 3.68
C ARG A 208 11.65 13.37 2.54
N ASN A 209 10.35 13.29 2.79
CA ASN A 209 9.37 12.85 1.79
C ASN A 209 8.02 13.58 1.90
N SER A 210 7.23 13.50 0.83
CA SER A 210 5.78 13.77 0.87
C SER A 210 5.12 12.76 1.79
N PHE A 211 4.32 13.25 2.74
CA PHE A 211 3.70 12.41 3.76
C PHE A 211 2.67 11.45 3.17
N PHE A 212 2.65 10.23 3.73
CA PHE A 212 1.59 9.24 3.60
C PHE A 212 1.49 8.49 4.94
N PRO A 213 0.28 8.11 5.39
CA PRO A 213 0.13 7.43 6.66
C PRO A 213 0.54 5.94 6.59
N THR A 214 0.70 5.32 7.76
CA THR A 214 1.15 3.92 7.92
C THR A 214 0.15 2.89 7.43
N ASP A 215 -1.13 3.22 7.45
CA ASP A 215 -2.19 2.47 6.79
C ASP A 215 -2.36 2.83 5.32
N GLU A 216 -1.45 3.62 4.73
CA GLU A 216 -1.41 3.92 3.30
C GLU A 216 0.02 3.99 2.74
N GLN A 217 0.91 3.10 3.20
CA GLN A 217 2.30 3.07 2.78
C GLN A 217 2.47 2.87 1.27
N ALA A 218 3.31 3.71 0.67
CA ALA A 218 3.58 3.69 -0.77
C ALA A 218 4.56 2.57 -1.17
N TYR A 219 4.29 1.87 -2.27
CA TYR A 219 5.22 0.92 -2.87
C TYR A 219 6.44 1.64 -3.45
N ILE A 220 7.64 1.24 -3.05
CA ILE A 220 8.85 1.98 -3.41
C ILE A 220 9.56 1.40 -4.63
N SER A 221 10.20 2.28 -5.39
CA SER A 221 11.10 1.97 -6.50
C SER A 221 12.16 3.05 -6.61
N MET A 222 13.26 2.78 -7.31
CA MET A 222 14.33 3.76 -7.45
C MET A 222 15.06 3.64 -8.79
N ALA A 223 15.61 4.76 -9.25
CA ALA A 223 16.61 4.80 -10.31
C ALA A 223 17.61 5.94 -10.08
N GLY A 224 18.92 5.63 -10.12
CA GLY A 224 19.95 6.61 -9.77
C GLY A 224 19.78 7.13 -8.35
N ASP A 225 19.63 8.44 -8.21
CA ASP A 225 19.32 9.13 -6.94
C ASP A 225 17.82 9.49 -6.81
N TYR A 226 16.98 8.96 -7.69
CA TYR A 226 15.54 9.17 -7.64
C TYR A 226 14.86 8.04 -6.87
N ILE A 227 14.00 8.42 -5.93
CA ILE A 227 13.15 7.52 -5.16
C ILE A 227 11.70 7.82 -5.46
N PHE A 228 10.95 6.76 -5.76
CA PHE A 228 9.55 6.83 -6.15
C PHE A 228 8.70 6.05 -5.15
N GLY A 229 7.48 6.51 -4.92
CA GLY A 229 6.46 5.85 -4.12
C GLY A 229 5.15 5.73 -4.90
N GLY A 230 4.57 4.54 -5.01
CA GLY A 230 3.23 4.30 -5.53
C GLY A 230 2.23 4.31 -4.37
N HIS A 231 1.57 5.44 -4.16
CA HIS A 231 0.46 5.59 -3.21
C HIS A 231 -0.87 5.44 -3.97
N TRP A 232 -1.95 5.04 -3.28
CA TRP A 232 -3.21 4.71 -3.94
C TRP A 232 -3.85 5.87 -4.69
N GLU A 233 -3.65 7.11 -4.22
CA GLU A 233 -4.14 8.33 -4.88
C GLU A 233 -3.08 9.06 -5.71
N ALA A 234 -1.79 8.68 -5.57
CA ALA A 234 -0.69 9.45 -6.13
C ALA A 234 0.59 8.66 -6.39
N GLY A 235 1.29 9.01 -7.48
CA GLY A 235 2.70 8.73 -7.68
C GLY A 235 3.54 9.79 -6.98
N ILE A 236 4.27 9.39 -5.93
CA ILE A 236 5.24 10.20 -5.20
C ILE A 236 6.61 10.09 -5.89
N ALA A 237 7.29 11.22 -6.09
CA ALA A 237 8.60 11.25 -6.72
C ALA A 237 9.54 12.28 -6.08
N HIS A 238 10.75 11.83 -5.71
CA HIS A 238 11.78 12.67 -5.09
C HIS A 238 13.17 12.37 -5.66
N GLN A 239 14.03 13.39 -5.68
CA GLN A 239 15.47 13.22 -5.88
C GLN A 239 16.19 13.36 -4.54
N ILE A 240 17.04 12.40 -4.19
CA ILE A 240 17.96 12.50 -3.05
C ILE A 240 19.08 13.48 -3.42
N THR A 241 19.26 14.52 -2.61
CA THR A 241 20.24 15.59 -2.88
C THR A 241 21.37 15.66 -1.86
N ASP A 242 21.15 15.16 -0.63
CA ASP A 242 22.19 15.05 0.40
C ASP A 242 21.97 13.81 1.25
N ARG A 243 22.80 12.80 0.99
CA ARG A 243 22.87 11.50 1.69
C ARG A 243 24.07 11.41 2.65
N SER A 244 24.77 12.51 2.91
CA SER A 244 26.00 12.52 3.71
C SER A 244 25.81 11.89 5.10
N ALA A 245 26.89 11.38 5.70
CA ALA A 245 26.84 10.63 6.95
C ALA A 245 26.25 11.42 8.15
N SER A 246 26.24 12.75 8.10
CA SER A 246 25.63 13.61 9.13
C SER A 246 24.10 13.67 9.06
N ARG A 247 23.48 13.16 7.99
CA ARG A 247 22.03 13.09 7.79
C ARG A 247 21.44 11.77 8.28
N GLY A 248 20.11 11.72 8.34
CA GLY A 248 19.34 10.49 8.56
C GLY A 248 18.70 10.39 9.93
N SER A 249 18.82 11.41 10.80
CA SER A 249 18.01 11.46 12.03
C SER A 249 16.62 12.04 11.73
N GLY A 250 15.65 11.80 12.60
CA GLY A 250 14.29 12.32 12.43
C GLY A 250 14.22 13.85 12.34
N THR A 251 15.15 14.58 12.97
CA THR A 251 15.23 16.05 12.91
C THR A 251 16.22 16.57 11.87
N ASN A 252 17.07 15.71 11.32
CA ASN A 252 18.02 16.02 10.26
C ASN A 252 18.00 14.91 9.20
N PRO A 253 16.89 14.73 8.47
CA PRO A 253 16.74 13.64 7.52
C PRO A 253 17.67 13.80 6.32
N ILE A 254 17.87 12.71 5.57
CA ILE A 254 18.44 12.74 4.22
C ILE A 254 17.60 13.71 3.38
N GLN A 255 18.26 14.65 2.70
CA GLN A 255 17.55 15.71 1.99
C GLN A 255 17.12 15.24 0.61
N THR A 256 15.96 15.75 0.20
CA THR A 256 15.37 15.50 -1.09
C THR A 256 14.81 16.78 -1.71
N THR A 257 14.64 16.77 -3.02
CA THR A 257 13.82 17.73 -3.76
C THR A 257 12.62 17.00 -4.36
N ASN A 258 11.48 17.70 -4.45
CA ASN A 258 10.30 17.15 -5.12
C ASN A 258 10.54 17.10 -6.63
N LEU A 259 10.26 15.94 -7.21
CA LEU A 259 10.07 15.77 -8.65
C LEU A 259 8.58 15.88 -8.97
N PRO A 260 8.20 15.96 -10.26
CA PRO A 260 6.79 15.87 -10.65
C PRO A 260 6.12 14.64 -10.05
N HIS A 261 5.16 14.87 -9.15
CA HIS A 261 4.28 13.83 -8.65
C HIS A 261 3.23 13.49 -9.71
N ILE A 262 2.42 12.46 -9.49
CA ILE A 262 1.27 12.14 -10.35
C ILE A 262 0.06 12.00 -9.44
N ALA A 263 -1.04 12.71 -9.69
CA ALA A 263 -2.30 12.50 -8.98
C ALA A 263 -3.26 11.70 -9.88
N THR A 264 -4.03 10.78 -9.31
CA THR A 264 -5.05 10.06 -10.09
C THR A 264 -6.06 11.05 -10.67
N SER A 265 -6.65 11.94 -9.87
CA SER A 265 -7.50 13.02 -10.38
C SER A 265 -7.12 14.37 -9.77
N GLN A 266 -7.17 15.43 -10.59
CA GLN A 266 -7.09 16.81 -10.17
C GLN A 266 -8.51 17.36 -9.97
N ASP A 267 -8.97 17.38 -8.73
CA ASP A 267 -10.36 17.69 -8.39
C ASP A 267 -10.61 19.17 -8.11
N GLU A 268 -9.56 19.92 -7.73
CA GLU A 268 -9.61 21.37 -7.56
C GLU A 268 -8.67 22.08 -8.54
N ASP A 269 -9.05 23.25 -9.07
CA ASP A 269 -8.18 24.02 -9.98
C ASP A 269 -7.08 24.79 -9.22
N THR A 270 -6.12 24.06 -8.67
CA THR A 270 -4.95 24.63 -7.97
C THR A 270 -4.00 25.37 -8.92
N CYS A 271 -4.11 25.14 -10.23
CA CYS A 271 -3.32 25.81 -11.25
C CYS A 271 -3.91 27.16 -11.67
N GLY A 272 -5.21 27.39 -11.40
CA GLY A 272 -5.97 28.58 -11.79
C GLY A 272 -6.15 28.72 -13.30
N ARG A 273 -6.16 27.60 -14.03
CA ARG A 273 -6.17 27.57 -15.51
C ARG A 273 -7.20 26.60 -16.09
N GLY A 274 -8.00 25.95 -15.26
CA GLY A 274 -8.87 24.85 -15.65
C GLY A 274 -8.08 23.65 -16.19
N PHE A 275 -8.76 22.84 -17.03
CA PHE A 275 -8.14 21.70 -17.70
C PHE A 275 -6.99 22.14 -18.61
N GLN A 276 -5.88 21.41 -18.55
CA GLN A 276 -4.69 21.64 -19.36
C GLN A 276 -4.35 20.38 -20.14
N THR A 277 -4.15 20.51 -21.46
CA THR A 277 -3.82 19.37 -22.33
C THR A 277 -2.45 18.75 -22.04
N SER A 278 -1.57 19.46 -21.34
CA SER A 278 -0.31 18.91 -20.82
C SER A 278 -0.50 18.00 -19.61
N HIS A 279 -1.69 18.00 -19.00
CA HIS A 279 -1.99 17.30 -17.75
C HIS A 279 -1.02 17.66 -16.61
N TYR A 280 -0.39 18.84 -16.66
CA TYR A 280 0.68 19.23 -15.76
C TYR A 280 0.32 20.50 -14.97
N CYS A 281 0.57 20.46 -13.66
CA CYS A 281 0.40 21.59 -12.74
C CYS A 281 1.64 21.77 -11.88
N ALA A 282 2.38 22.86 -12.10
CA ALA A 282 3.61 23.14 -11.36
C ALA A 282 3.37 23.52 -9.88
N THR A 283 2.21 24.10 -9.56
CA THR A 283 1.91 24.65 -8.22
C THR A 283 1.70 23.55 -7.19
N SER A 284 0.66 22.73 -7.39
CA SER A 284 0.28 21.62 -6.51
C SER A 284 -0.75 20.77 -7.22
N LEU A 285 -0.89 19.52 -6.79
CA LEU A 285 -1.98 18.64 -7.21
C LEU A 285 -2.96 18.46 -6.06
N LYS A 286 -4.24 18.27 -6.37
CA LYS A 286 -5.30 18.14 -5.34
C LYS A 286 -6.33 17.08 -5.72
N ASN A 287 -6.36 16.02 -4.93
CA ASN A 287 -7.45 15.03 -4.87
C ASN A 287 -8.03 15.09 -3.44
N THR A 288 -8.13 13.96 -2.72
CA THR A 288 -8.45 13.97 -1.28
C THR A 288 -7.41 14.79 -0.49
N ARG A 289 -6.13 14.75 -0.91
CA ARG A 289 -5.02 15.49 -0.31
C ARG A 289 -4.34 16.45 -1.28
N VAL A 290 -3.59 17.40 -0.70
CA VAL A 290 -2.69 18.28 -1.44
C VAL A 290 -1.35 17.59 -1.62
N TRP A 291 -0.89 17.50 -2.86
CA TRP A 291 0.40 16.96 -3.24
C TRP A 291 1.27 18.05 -3.89
N PRO A 292 2.61 17.89 -3.89
CA PRO A 292 3.50 18.72 -4.70
C PRO A 292 3.10 18.73 -6.18
N GLY A 293 3.54 19.75 -6.92
CA GLY A 293 3.27 19.89 -8.35
C GLY A 293 3.75 18.70 -9.18
N GLY A 294 3.07 18.47 -10.30
CA GLY A 294 3.30 17.31 -11.15
C GLY A 294 2.23 17.11 -12.20
N PHE A 295 1.96 15.87 -12.57
CA PHE A 295 0.95 15.48 -13.55
C PHE A 295 -0.35 15.02 -12.88
N TYR A 296 -1.47 15.07 -13.60
CA TYR A 296 -2.73 14.41 -13.20
C TYR A 296 -3.26 13.53 -14.33
N ILE A 297 -3.85 12.38 -13.99
CA ILE A 297 -4.39 11.45 -14.99
C ILE A 297 -5.76 11.95 -15.44
N TYR A 298 -6.65 12.23 -14.48
CA TYR A 298 -8.02 12.69 -14.71
C TYR A 298 -8.22 14.13 -14.23
N TRP A 299 -9.22 14.80 -14.82
CA TRP A 299 -9.65 16.14 -14.43
C TRP A 299 -11.05 16.08 -13.82
N GLN A 300 -11.17 16.44 -12.55
CA GLN A 300 -12.42 16.53 -11.80
C GLN A 300 -13.27 15.25 -11.88
N LYS A 301 -12.63 14.10 -11.70
CA LYS A 301 -13.29 12.78 -11.68
C LYS A 301 -13.35 12.14 -10.30
N GLY A 302 -12.76 12.75 -9.28
CA GLY A 302 -12.80 12.24 -7.92
C GLY A 302 -12.07 10.90 -7.77
N ALA A 303 -12.70 9.99 -7.03
CA ALA A 303 -12.14 8.71 -6.61
C ALA A 303 -12.23 7.62 -7.69
N VAL A 304 -11.63 7.84 -8.87
CA VAL A 304 -11.62 6.83 -9.96
C VAL A 304 -11.01 5.50 -9.50
N TYR A 305 -10.02 5.56 -8.59
CA TYR A 305 -9.40 4.41 -7.95
C TYR A 305 -10.39 3.53 -7.19
N ASP A 306 -11.49 4.06 -6.66
CA ASP A 306 -12.46 3.27 -5.90
C ASP A 306 -13.24 2.32 -6.80
N GLN A 307 -13.43 2.65 -8.09
CA GLN A 307 -14.13 1.77 -9.03
C GLN A 307 -13.24 0.66 -9.58
N TYR A 308 -11.97 0.97 -9.84
CA TYR A 308 -11.02 0.07 -10.53
C TYR A 308 -9.89 -0.40 -9.62
N TRP A 309 -10.17 -0.51 -8.33
CA TRP A 309 -9.18 -0.79 -7.30
C TRP A 309 -8.40 -2.09 -7.55
N SER A 310 -7.09 -1.95 -7.75
CA SER A 310 -6.17 -3.07 -7.94
C SER A 310 -5.26 -3.34 -6.74
N GLU A 311 -5.44 -2.61 -5.63
CA GLU A 311 -4.56 -2.65 -4.45
C GLU A 311 -3.10 -2.24 -4.72
N TYR A 312 -2.76 -1.81 -5.94
CA TYR A 312 -1.39 -1.67 -6.38
C TYR A 312 -1.18 -0.41 -7.23
N ALA A 313 -0.28 0.45 -6.77
CA ALA A 313 0.32 1.51 -7.57
C ALA A 313 1.84 1.33 -7.55
N GLY A 314 2.52 1.69 -8.63
CA GLY A 314 3.94 1.40 -8.74
C GLY A 314 4.64 2.19 -9.83
N TRP A 315 5.97 2.22 -9.72
CA TRP A 315 6.83 2.86 -10.69
C TRP A 315 7.78 1.83 -11.30
N VAL A 316 7.99 1.92 -12.61
CA VAL A 316 8.98 1.11 -13.33
C VAL A 316 9.85 2.04 -14.14
N VAL A 317 11.17 1.88 -14.02
CA VAL A 317 12.14 2.62 -14.83
C VAL A 317 12.73 1.65 -15.85
N SER A 318 12.59 1.98 -17.12
CA SER A 318 13.10 1.14 -18.21
C SER A 318 13.43 2.00 -19.43
N ASN A 319 14.60 1.75 -20.03
CA ASN A 319 15.02 2.35 -21.30
C ASN A 319 14.85 3.89 -21.37
N ASN A 320 15.34 4.61 -20.35
CA ASN A 320 15.24 6.08 -20.25
C ASN A 320 13.79 6.63 -20.19
N THR A 321 12.83 5.77 -19.88
CA THR A 321 11.43 6.10 -19.65
C THR A 321 11.03 5.68 -18.24
N ILE A 322 10.14 6.46 -17.64
CA ILE A 322 9.52 6.13 -16.37
C ILE A 322 8.05 5.80 -16.63
N TYR A 323 7.59 4.68 -16.10
CA TYR A 323 6.21 4.24 -16.15
C TYR A 323 5.63 4.32 -14.74
N PHE A 324 4.47 4.94 -14.60
CA PHE A 324 3.67 4.89 -13.39
C PHE A 324 2.38 4.15 -13.69
N VAL A 325 2.05 3.16 -12.85
CA VAL A 325 0.74 2.53 -12.83
C VAL A 325 -0.01 3.00 -11.60
N GLY A 326 -1.19 3.58 -11.80
CA GLY A 326 -2.10 3.97 -10.74
C GLY A 326 -2.93 2.79 -10.24
N THR A 327 -3.52 2.90 -9.05
CA THR A 327 -4.36 1.84 -8.48
C THR A 327 -5.60 1.53 -9.32
N GLU A 328 -6.04 2.48 -10.14
CA GLU A 328 -7.12 2.30 -11.10
C GLU A 328 -6.70 1.60 -12.41
N GLY A 329 -5.41 1.27 -12.57
CA GLY A 329 -4.86 0.55 -13.73
C GLY A 329 -4.40 1.43 -14.89
N SER A 330 -4.53 2.76 -14.80
CA SER A 330 -3.97 3.68 -15.80
C SER A 330 -2.44 3.57 -15.83
N VAL A 331 -1.85 3.62 -17.02
CA VAL A 331 -0.39 3.68 -17.19
C VAL A 331 0.01 5.02 -17.77
N VAL A 332 0.85 5.75 -17.05
CA VAL A 332 1.50 6.99 -17.50
C VAL A 332 2.94 6.66 -17.89
N ALA A 333 3.33 6.99 -19.12
CA ALA A 333 4.71 6.87 -19.59
C ALA A 333 5.32 8.26 -19.77
N LEU A 334 6.44 8.51 -19.10
CA LEU A 334 7.14 9.79 -19.12
C LEU A 334 8.57 9.61 -19.64
N GLU A 335 8.95 10.45 -20.59
CA GLU A 335 10.33 10.62 -21.05
C GLU A 335 10.91 11.95 -20.57
N HIS A 336 12.21 12.16 -20.79
CA HIS A 336 12.83 13.43 -20.44
C HIS A 336 12.26 14.57 -21.28
N GLY A 337 11.97 15.71 -20.64
CA GLY A 337 11.47 16.87 -21.38
C GLY A 337 11.02 18.01 -20.49
N ASN A 338 10.48 19.05 -21.13
CA ASN A 338 9.81 20.14 -20.44
C ASN A 338 8.29 19.97 -20.62
N PRO A 339 7.53 19.63 -19.56
CA PRO A 339 6.08 19.40 -19.65
C PRO A 339 5.26 20.66 -19.97
N THR A 340 5.90 21.83 -19.94
CA THR A 340 5.29 23.11 -20.31
C THR A 340 5.76 23.64 -21.67
N ALA A 341 6.67 22.94 -22.34
CA ALA A 341 7.03 23.28 -23.70
C ALA A 341 5.83 23.03 -24.62
N GLN A 342 5.51 24.00 -25.48
CA GLN A 342 4.56 23.81 -26.56
C GLN A 342 5.11 22.74 -27.52
N LEU A 343 4.71 21.49 -27.32
CA LEU A 343 4.80 20.48 -28.35
C LEU A 343 3.68 20.76 -29.37
N ALA A 344 3.99 20.64 -30.66
CA ALA A 344 2.95 20.56 -31.68
C ALA A 344 2.00 19.45 -31.27
N ALA A 345 0.72 19.80 -31.05
CA ALA A 345 -0.27 18.85 -30.58
C ALA A 345 -0.23 17.62 -31.51
N PRO A 346 -0.03 16.39 -30.99
CA PRO A 346 -0.32 15.22 -31.78
C PRO A 346 -1.78 15.33 -32.22
N THR A 347 -2.05 15.08 -33.51
CA THR A 347 -3.40 15.09 -34.04
C THR A 347 -4.21 14.06 -33.27
N ILE A 348 -4.99 14.52 -32.29
CA ILE A 348 -5.93 13.68 -31.58
C ILE A 348 -6.96 13.27 -32.63
N THR A 349 -6.86 12.03 -33.09
CA THR A 349 -7.96 11.42 -33.82
C THR A 349 -9.04 11.26 -32.76
N THR A 350 -10.08 12.09 -32.83
CA THR A 350 -11.25 11.95 -31.98
C THR A 350 -11.77 10.53 -32.16
N VAL A 351 -11.54 9.68 -31.16
CA VAL A 351 -12.30 8.45 -31.03
C VAL A 351 -13.73 8.93 -30.79
N ALA A 352 -14.63 8.58 -31.70
CA ALA A 352 -16.03 8.99 -31.66
C ALA A 352 -16.57 8.90 -30.23
N ASP A 353 -17.29 9.96 -29.82
CA ASP A 353 -18.04 10.00 -28.57
C ASP A 353 -18.66 8.63 -28.29
N ILE A 354 -18.15 7.95 -27.26
CA ILE A 354 -18.87 6.84 -26.68
C ILE A 354 -20.13 7.47 -26.13
N GLN A 355 -21.25 6.97 -26.64
CA GLN A 355 -22.60 7.44 -26.43
C GLN A 355 -22.81 8.01 -25.04
N THR A 356 -23.32 9.23 -25.01
CA THR A 356 -23.99 9.83 -23.87
C THR A 356 -24.79 8.78 -23.12
N GLU A 357 -24.47 8.66 -21.82
CA GLU A 357 -25.23 7.89 -20.85
C GLU A 357 -26.72 8.19 -21.05
N PRO A 358 -27.58 7.18 -21.24
CA PRO A 358 -28.98 7.43 -21.54
C PRO A 358 -29.60 8.19 -20.37
N GLU A 359 -30.09 9.39 -20.67
CA GLU A 359 -30.90 10.18 -19.77
C GLU A 359 -32.21 9.40 -19.53
N LEU A 360 -32.22 8.62 -18.44
CA LEU A 360 -33.35 7.79 -18.05
C LEU A 360 -34.46 8.69 -17.49
N THR A 361 -35.40 9.01 -18.36
CA THR A 361 -36.72 9.52 -18.00
C THR A 361 -37.68 8.34 -17.81
N SER A 362 -38.08 8.06 -16.56
CA SER A 362 -39.43 7.68 -16.14
C SER A 362 -39.39 7.13 -14.71
N GLU A 363 -40.39 7.48 -13.91
CA GLU A 363 -40.66 7.03 -12.53
C GLU A 363 -40.13 5.61 -12.23
N SER A 364 -38.93 5.54 -11.64
CA SER A 364 -38.32 4.27 -11.24
C SER A 364 -38.88 3.86 -9.88
N VAL A 365 -39.66 2.78 -9.86
CA VAL A 365 -39.85 2.00 -8.61
C VAL A 365 -38.47 1.58 -8.14
N MET A 366 -38.01 2.06 -6.99
CA MET A 366 -36.69 1.70 -6.45
C MET A 366 -36.53 0.18 -6.46
N ALA A 367 -35.46 -0.30 -7.10
CA ALA A 367 -35.21 -1.73 -7.21
C ALA A 367 -34.92 -2.32 -5.83
N HIS A 368 -35.57 -3.44 -5.50
CA HIS A 368 -35.28 -4.22 -4.30
C HIS A 368 -34.44 -5.42 -4.67
N ILE A 369 -33.17 -5.42 -4.29
CA ILE A 369 -32.19 -6.43 -4.71
C ILE A 369 -31.47 -7.09 -3.52
N PRO A 370 -30.99 -8.33 -3.66
CA PRO A 370 -30.03 -8.89 -2.71
C PRO A 370 -28.65 -8.22 -2.88
N TYR A 371 -27.86 -8.20 -1.79
CA TYR A 371 -26.51 -7.60 -1.79
C TYR A 371 -25.57 -8.16 -2.88
N THR A 372 -25.78 -9.40 -3.33
CA THR A 372 -24.99 -10.05 -4.37
C THR A 372 -25.17 -9.44 -5.76
N GLN A 373 -26.25 -8.69 -6.00
CA GLN A 373 -26.54 -8.00 -7.27
C GLN A 373 -26.09 -6.54 -7.27
N ALA A 374 -25.66 -5.98 -6.14
CA ALA A 374 -25.41 -4.55 -6.01
C ALA A 374 -24.44 -3.98 -7.07
N ARG A 375 -23.44 -4.78 -7.46
CA ARG A 375 -22.48 -4.43 -8.51
C ARG A 375 -23.13 -4.03 -9.85
N GLU A 376 -24.21 -4.71 -10.25
CA GLU A 376 -24.92 -4.48 -11.52
C GLU A 376 -25.73 -3.17 -11.50
N TYR A 377 -25.99 -2.63 -10.31
CA TYR A 377 -26.80 -1.43 -10.08
C TYR A 377 -25.95 -0.22 -9.67
N ALA A 378 -24.63 -0.28 -9.85
CA ALA A 378 -23.75 0.84 -9.54
C ALA A 378 -24.19 2.13 -10.27
N GLY A 379 -24.18 3.25 -9.56
CA GLY A 379 -24.67 4.55 -10.01
C GLY A 379 -26.16 4.80 -9.75
N GLN A 380 -26.96 3.77 -9.43
CA GLN A 380 -28.41 3.85 -9.24
C GLN A 380 -28.80 3.86 -7.75
N GLU A 381 -29.97 4.40 -7.42
CA GLU A 381 -30.61 4.20 -6.12
C GLU A 381 -31.33 2.86 -6.06
N ALA A 382 -31.11 2.10 -4.98
CA ALA A 382 -31.76 0.81 -4.76
C ALA A 382 -31.97 0.55 -3.27
N VAL A 383 -32.86 -0.39 -2.96
CA VAL A 383 -33.03 -1.00 -1.64
C VAL A 383 -32.34 -2.36 -1.65
N VAL A 384 -31.26 -2.48 -0.92
CA VAL A 384 -30.44 -3.69 -0.89
C VAL A 384 -30.62 -4.46 0.41
N SER A 385 -30.86 -5.77 0.32
CA SER A 385 -31.07 -6.64 1.48
C SER A 385 -29.92 -7.63 1.70
N GLY A 386 -29.59 -7.92 2.96
CA GLY A 386 -28.63 -8.96 3.32
C GLY A 386 -28.46 -9.17 4.82
N THR A 387 -27.68 -10.17 5.20
CA THR A 387 -27.30 -10.43 6.59
C THR A 387 -25.92 -9.84 6.87
N ILE A 388 -25.80 -9.03 7.92
CA ILE A 388 -24.51 -8.49 8.35
C ILE A 388 -23.60 -9.65 8.79
N ARG A 389 -22.44 -9.78 8.15
CA ARG A 389 -21.39 -10.77 8.48
C ARG A 389 -20.15 -10.13 9.08
N TYR A 390 -20.02 -8.81 8.96
CA TYR A 390 -18.87 -8.06 9.43
C TYR A 390 -19.29 -6.67 9.92
N VAL A 391 -18.77 -6.24 11.06
CA VAL A 391 -18.94 -4.89 11.61
C VAL A 391 -17.58 -4.40 12.09
N PHE A 392 -17.17 -3.21 11.64
CA PHE A 392 -15.91 -2.62 12.07
C PHE A 392 -16.01 -1.10 12.18
N ASN A 393 -15.53 -0.56 13.29
CA ASN A 393 -15.35 0.88 13.49
C ASN A 393 -13.86 1.23 13.44
N ASN A 394 -13.45 1.99 12.42
CA ASN A 394 -12.05 2.41 12.24
C ASN A 394 -11.74 3.78 12.88
N GLY A 395 -12.72 4.40 13.55
CA GLY A 395 -12.65 5.73 14.15
C GLY A 395 -12.99 6.89 13.19
N VAL A 396 -13.20 6.59 11.90
CA VAL A 396 -13.57 7.52 10.82
C VAL A 396 -14.87 7.09 10.11
N ALA A 397 -15.18 5.79 10.11
CA ALA A 397 -16.43 5.22 9.64
C ALA A 397 -16.73 3.91 10.36
N VAL A 398 -18.01 3.56 10.42
CA VAL A 398 -18.49 2.21 10.73
C VAL A 398 -18.80 1.51 9.41
N LEU A 399 -18.24 0.32 9.22
CA LEU A 399 -18.42 -0.53 8.04
C LEU A 399 -19.29 -1.73 8.44
N LEU A 400 -20.37 -1.95 7.68
CA LEU A 400 -21.23 -3.13 7.78
C LEU A 400 -21.05 -3.95 6.50
N GLY A 401 -20.41 -5.13 6.60
CA GLY A 401 -20.17 -6.03 5.47
C GLY A 401 -21.20 -7.16 5.44
N PHE A 402 -21.63 -7.54 4.23
CA PHE A 402 -22.50 -8.71 4.02
C PHE A 402 -21.73 -10.03 3.87
N GLU A 403 -20.39 -9.98 3.82
CA GLU A 403 -19.46 -11.12 3.86
C GLU A 403 -18.32 -10.87 4.87
N ASN A 404 -17.59 -11.93 5.24
CA ASN A 404 -16.37 -11.88 6.04
C ASN A 404 -15.38 -12.96 5.55
N PRO A 405 -14.24 -12.62 4.92
CA PRO A 405 -13.75 -11.27 4.61
C PRO A 405 -14.74 -10.45 3.77
N HIS A 406 -14.82 -9.13 3.98
CA HIS A 406 -15.85 -8.29 3.36
C HIS A 406 -15.57 -7.94 1.89
N GLN A 407 -14.34 -8.20 1.41
CA GLN A 407 -13.86 -7.79 0.10
C GLN A 407 -14.61 -8.52 -1.02
N GLY A 408 -14.95 -7.81 -2.09
CA GLY A 408 -15.68 -8.32 -3.25
C GLY A 408 -17.20 -8.17 -3.17
N ALA A 409 -17.75 -7.93 -1.97
CA ALA A 409 -19.19 -7.84 -1.72
C ALA A 409 -19.62 -6.39 -1.37
N LEU A 410 -20.93 -6.12 -1.49
CA LEU A 410 -21.50 -4.86 -1.01
C LEU A 410 -21.15 -4.63 0.47
N LYS A 411 -20.88 -3.37 0.80
CA LYS A 411 -20.78 -2.91 2.18
C LYS A 411 -21.58 -1.63 2.39
N VAL A 412 -21.99 -1.39 3.63
CA VAL A 412 -22.56 -0.11 4.05
C VAL A 412 -21.51 0.64 4.85
N ARG A 413 -21.30 1.92 4.55
CA ARG A 413 -20.41 2.79 5.33
C ARG A 413 -21.21 3.91 5.97
N ILE A 414 -21.02 4.09 7.28
CA ILE A 414 -21.59 5.19 8.06
C ILE A 414 -20.43 6.06 8.51
N LEU A 415 -20.26 7.22 7.86
CA LEU A 415 -19.13 8.10 8.12
C LEU A 415 -19.26 8.76 9.50
N LYS A 416 -18.12 9.11 10.11
CA LYS A 416 -18.08 9.72 11.45
C LYS A 416 -18.94 10.96 11.59
N GLN A 417 -19.00 11.78 10.55
CA GLN A 417 -19.82 12.99 10.51
C GLN A 417 -21.32 12.69 10.66
N ASP A 418 -21.75 11.48 10.28
CA ASP A 418 -23.15 11.07 10.29
C ASP A 418 -23.53 10.31 11.58
N TRP A 419 -22.58 9.95 12.45
CA TRP A 419 -22.84 9.18 13.67
C TRP A 419 -23.85 9.84 14.61
N ALA A 420 -23.84 11.18 14.66
CA ALA A 420 -24.78 11.95 15.49
C ALA A 420 -26.25 11.84 15.02
N ASN A 421 -26.49 11.38 13.79
CA ASN A 421 -27.83 11.15 13.26
C ASN A 421 -28.44 9.83 13.78
N PHE A 422 -27.62 8.96 14.39
CA PHE A 422 -28.04 7.68 14.95
C PHE A 422 -28.27 7.80 16.46
N THR A 423 -29.19 7.00 16.99
CA THR A 423 -29.58 7.03 18.42
C THR A 423 -28.49 6.52 19.37
N ALA A 424 -27.53 5.75 18.83
CA ALA A 424 -26.37 5.22 19.52
C ALA A 424 -25.24 5.02 18.49
N PRO A 425 -23.98 4.80 18.92
CA PRO A 425 -22.89 4.51 18.00
C PRO A 425 -23.30 3.37 17.04
N PRO A 426 -23.19 3.53 15.70
CA PRO A 426 -23.81 2.60 14.77
C PRO A 426 -23.39 1.13 14.94
N GLU A 427 -22.13 0.89 15.31
CA GLU A 427 -21.58 -0.44 15.60
C GLU A 427 -22.17 -1.11 16.85
N THR A 428 -22.89 -0.36 17.69
CA THR A 428 -23.64 -0.91 18.83
C THR A 428 -25.08 -1.29 18.44
N VAL A 429 -25.65 -0.62 17.43
CA VAL A 429 -27.01 -0.84 16.92
C VAL A 429 -27.03 -2.00 15.93
N TYR A 430 -26.09 -1.99 14.98
CA TYR A 430 -25.99 -2.97 13.91
C TYR A 430 -24.93 -4.01 14.25
N GLN A 431 -25.34 -5.27 14.37
CA GLN A 431 -24.54 -6.40 14.83
C GLN A 431 -24.50 -7.53 13.80
N VAL A 432 -23.42 -8.31 13.84
CA VAL A 432 -23.28 -9.53 13.03
C VAL A 432 -24.47 -10.47 13.28
N GLY A 433 -25.03 -11.02 12.20
CA GLY A 433 -26.19 -11.91 12.20
C GLY A 433 -27.52 -11.21 11.97
N GLN A 434 -27.61 -9.89 12.12
CA GLN A 434 -28.83 -9.15 11.82
C GLN A 434 -29.08 -9.08 10.30
N GLN A 435 -30.34 -9.18 9.90
CA GLN A 435 -30.76 -8.95 8.53
C GLN A 435 -31.19 -7.49 8.37
N ILE A 436 -30.69 -6.81 7.35
CA ILE A 436 -30.99 -5.41 7.09
C ILE A 436 -31.44 -5.18 5.65
N ARG A 437 -32.22 -4.11 5.46
CA ARG A 437 -32.38 -3.40 4.20
C ARG A 437 -31.66 -2.07 4.29
N VAL A 438 -30.87 -1.76 3.28
CA VAL A 438 -30.23 -0.46 3.14
C VAL A 438 -30.76 0.22 1.88
N THR A 439 -31.17 1.48 1.99
CA THR A 439 -31.61 2.30 0.87
C THR A 439 -30.57 3.37 0.58
N GLY A 440 -30.17 3.49 -0.67
CA GLY A 440 -29.30 4.58 -1.10
C GLY A 440 -28.73 4.34 -2.49
N ARG A 441 -27.93 5.30 -2.93
CA ARG A 441 -27.16 5.16 -4.17
C ARG A 441 -26.04 4.15 -3.99
N ILE A 442 -25.94 3.21 -4.93
CA ILE A 442 -24.82 2.27 -4.97
C ILE A 442 -23.64 2.95 -5.66
N GLU A 443 -22.57 3.14 -4.92
CA GLU A 443 -21.31 3.75 -5.36
C GLU A 443 -20.18 2.73 -5.30
N TRP A 444 -18.95 3.19 -5.48
CA TRP A 444 -17.75 2.37 -5.42
C TRP A 444 -16.87 2.77 -4.24
N TYR A 445 -16.27 1.77 -3.58
CA TYR A 445 -15.22 1.99 -2.59
C TYR A 445 -14.25 0.81 -2.61
N GLN A 446 -13.00 1.08 -2.99
CA GLN A 446 -11.93 0.08 -3.10
C GLN A 446 -12.32 -1.20 -3.87
N GLY A 447 -12.98 -1.04 -5.02
CA GLY A 447 -13.37 -2.12 -5.95
C GLY A 447 -14.69 -2.79 -5.61
N ASP A 448 -15.27 -2.44 -4.46
CA ASP A 448 -16.51 -3.00 -3.94
C ASP A 448 -17.67 -2.02 -4.09
N PRO A 449 -18.90 -2.51 -4.37
CA PRO A 449 -20.07 -1.66 -4.28
C PRO A 449 -20.26 -1.20 -2.83
N VAL A 450 -20.67 0.05 -2.64
CA VAL A 450 -20.90 0.65 -1.32
C VAL A 450 -22.19 1.47 -1.31
N ILE A 451 -22.87 1.51 -0.17
CA ILE A 451 -23.87 2.53 0.11
C ILE A 451 -23.41 3.34 1.33
N TYR A 452 -23.40 4.66 1.21
CA TYR A 452 -23.13 5.57 2.31
C TYR A 452 -24.43 5.89 3.05
N ALA A 453 -24.61 5.35 4.25
CA ALA A 453 -25.78 5.58 5.06
C ALA A 453 -25.58 6.81 5.95
N GLN A 454 -26.24 7.92 5.60
CA GLN A 454 -26.12 9.20 6.31
C GLN A 454 -27.08 9.33 7.50
N SER A 455 -28.09 8.46 7.59
CA SER A 455 -29.11 8.51 8.66
C SER A 455 -29.73 7.13 8.90
N PRO A 456 -30.36 6.89 10.06
CA PRO A 456 -30.98 5.60 10.36
C PRO A 456 -32.16 5.26 9.44
N THR A 457 -32.79 6.23 8.76
CA THR A 457 -33.88 5.93 7.82
C THR A 457 -33.40 5.21 6.56
N ALA A 458 -32.11 5.29 6.25
CA ALA A 458 -31.49 4.51 5.20
C ALA A 458 -31.35 3.03 5.57
N LEU A 459 -31.52 2.65 6.85
CA LEU A 459 -31.23 1.31 7.37
C LEU A 459 -32.41 0.74 8.16
N GLU A 460 -33.04 -0.29 7.62
CA GLU A 460 -34.15 -1.01 8.25
C GLU A 460 -33.68 -2.40 8.75
N LEU A 461 -33.85 -2.68 10.04
CA LEU A 461 -33.68 -4.03 10.59
C LEU A 461 -34.89 -4.90 10.20
N ILE A 462 -34.64 -6.01 9.52
CA ILE A 462 -35.67 -7.00 9.20
C ILE A 462 -35.78 -7.94 10.41
N GLN A 463 -36.90 -7.88 11.14
CA GLN A 463 -37.12 -8.82 12.24
C GLN A 463 -37.26 -10.24 11.71
N PRO A 464 -36.62 -11.24 12.33
CA PRO A 464 -36.87 -12.63 11.98
C PRO A 464 -38.33 -12.97 12.31
N HIS A 465 -39.04 -13.54 11.34
CA HIS A 465 -40.37 -14.12 11.54
C HIS A 465 -40.29 -15.40 12.38
#